data_AF-A0A7W4Q8Q3-F1
#
_entry.id   AF-A0A7W4Q8Q3-F1
#
_cell.length_a   1.000
_cell.length_b   1.000
_cell.length_c   1.000
_cell.angle_alpha   90.00
_cell.angle_beta   90.00
_cell.angle_gamma   90.00
#
_symmetry.space_group_name_H-M   'P 1'
#
loop_
_entity.id
_entity.type
_entity.pdbx_description
1 polymer ?
#
loop_
_entity_poly.entity_id
_entity_poly.type
_entity_poly.pdbx_seq_one_letter_code
_entity_poly.pdbx_strand_id
1 'polypeptide(L)' 'MASPCCRQCCLDDQDVCLGCGRCLAEILEWGQAADARRREICKAALLRLRPGLKI' A
#
# COMPACT_ATOMS: atom_id res chain seq x y z
N MET A 1 11.49 8.57 2.10
CA MET A 1 10.73 7.50 2.81
C MET A 1 10.92 6.17 2.09
N ALA A 2 11.08 5.05 2.80
CA ALA A 2 11.09 3.72 2.16
C ALA A 2 9.68 3.29 1.74
N SER A 3 9.56 2.52 0.65
CA SER A 3 8.28 1.96 0.21
C SER A 3 7.85 0.82 1.14
N PRO A 4 6.57 0.75 1.57
CA PRO A 4 6.07 -0.34 2.41
C PRO A 4 5.77 -1.62 1.60
N CYS A 5 6.15 -1.68 0.32
CA CYS A 5 5.92 -2.83 -0.54
C CYS A 5 6.77 -4.03 -0.09
N CYS A 6 6.09 -5.15 0.23
CA CYS A 6 6.71 -6.43 0.58
C CYS A 6 7.03 -7.31 -0.64
N ARG A 7 6.86 -6.79 -1.86
CA ARG A 7 7.01 -7.50 -3.14
C ARG A 7 6.08 -8.70 -3.34
N GLN A 8 5.08 -8.87 -2.48
CA GLN A 8 3.98 -9.82 -2.64
C GLN A 8 2.70 -9.04 -3.01
N CYS A 9 2.59 -8.62 -4.28
CA CYS A 9 1.45 -7.83 -4.74
C CYS A 9 0.33 -8.74 -5.27
N CYS A 10 -0.81 -8.69 -4.60
CA CYS A 10 -2.09 -9.20 -5.07
C CYS A 10 -3.15 -8.16 -4.68
N LEU A 11 -3.92 -7.65 -5.64
CA LEU A 11 -5.00 -6.69 -5.38
C LEU A 11 -6.32 -7.44 -5.15
N ASP A 12 -7.15 -6.94 -4.25
CA ASP A 12 -8.54 -7.39 -4.12
C ASP A 12 -9.49 -6.64 -5.06
N ASP A 13 -10.79 -6.96 -4.98
CA ASP A 13 -11.85 -6.31 -5.79
C ASP A 13 -12.00 -4.80 -5.51
N GLN A 14 -11.38 -4.28 -4.45
CA GLN A 14 -11.35 -2.86 -4.10
C GLN A 14 -10.03 -2.20 -4.50
N ASP A 15 -9.22 -2.86 -5.34
CA ASP A 15 -7.89 -2.42 -5.76
C ASP A 15 -6.92 -2.24 -4.58
N VAL A 16 -7.14 -2.91 -3.46
CA VAL A 16 -6.25 -2.86 -2.29
C VAL A 16 -5.26 -4.02 -2.34
N CYS A 17 -3.97 -3.69 -2.26
CA CYS A 17 -2.92 -4.68 -2.19
C CYS A 17 -2.99 -5.41 -0.87
N LEU A 18 -3.27 -6.71 -0.95
CA LEU A 18 -3.36 -7.62 0.17
C LEU A 18 -2.04 -7.76 0.95
N GLY A 19 -0.89 -7.56 0.28
CA GLY A 19 0.44 -7.71 0.88
C GLY A 19 0.97 -6.46 1.58
N CYS A 20 0.69 -5.26 1.06
CA CYS A 20 1.18 -4.01 1.65
C CYS A 20 0.09 -2.99 2.03
N GLY A 21 -1.18 -3.30 1.82
CA GLY A 21 -2.35 -2.50 2.20
C GLY A 21 -2.61 -1.25 1.35
N ARG A 22 -1.74 -0.95 0.38
CA ARG A 22 -1.87 0.22 -0.50
C ARG A 22 -2.90 -0.03 -1.59
N CYS A 23 -3.68 0.97 -1.97
CA CYS A 23 -4.52 0.85 -3.15
C CYS A 23 -3.75 1.07 -4.46
N LEU A 24 -4.31 0.65 -5.60
CA LEU A 24 -3.72 0.84 -6.92
C LEU A 24 -3.37 2.31 -7.20
N ALA A 25 -4.27 3.24 -6.87
CA ALA A 25 -4.01 4.67 -7.03
C ALA A 25 -2.79 5.13 -6.21
N GLU A 26 -2.68 4.70 -4.96
CA GLU A 26 -1.53 5.00 -4.09
C GLU A 26 -0.23 4.39 -4.64
N ILE A 27 -0.28 3.19 -5.25
CA ILE A 27 0.87 2.53 -5.88
C ILE A 27 1.36 3.36 -7.07
N LEU A 28 0.45 3.81 -7.94
CA LEU A 28 0.76 4.64 -9.10
C LEU A 28 1.29 6.02 -8.68
N GLU A 29 0.74 6.63 -7.62
CA GLU A 29 1.13 7.94 -7.10
C GLU A 29 2.54 7.94 -6.47
N TRP A 30 3.02 6.81 -5.94
CA TRP A 30 4.19 6.73 -5.05
C TRP A 30 5.46 7.44 -5.58
N GLY A 31 5.75 7.26 -6.86
CA GLY A 31 6.95 7.78 -7.50
C GLY A 31 7.01 9.31 -7.46
N GLN A 32 5.83 9.95 -7.57
CA GLN A 32 5.67 11.40 -7.62
C GLN A 32 5.26 12.01 -6.26
N ALA A 33 4.80 11.18 -5.32
CA ALA A 33 4.38 11.64 -3.99
C ALA A 33 5.56 12.21 -3.18
N ALA A 34 5.34 13.39 -2.58
CA ALA A 34 6.26 13.98 -1.61
C ALA A 34 6.30 13.16 -0.30
N ASP A 35 7.34 13.32 0.52
CA ASP A 35 7.50 12.53 1.74
C ASP A 35 6.34 12.66 2.74
N ALA A 36 5.70 13.84 2.84
CA ALA A 36 4.52 14.02 3.68
C ALA A 36 3.36 13.09 3.22
N ARG A 37 3.09 13.10 1.92
CA ARG A 37 2.07 12.26 1.29
C ARG A 37 2.41 10.78 1.39
N ARG A 38 3.68 10.41 1.19
CA ARG A 38 4.15 9.03 1.38
C ARG A 38 3.87 8.51 2.79
N ARG A 39 4.00 9.35 3.83
CA ARG A 39 3.67 8.97 5.21
C ARG A 39 2.17 8.74 5.40
N GLU A 40 1.33 9.58 4.81
CA GLU A 40 -0.14 9.38 4.83
C GLU A 40 -0.53 8.06 4.18
N ILE A 41 0.01 7.78 2.99
CA ILE A 41 -0.20 6.52 2.27
C ILE A 41 0.21 5.33 3.15
N CYS A 42 1.40 5.37 3.77
CA CYS A 42 1.84 4.30 4.65
C CYS A 42 0.91 4.11 5.86
N LYS A 43 0.41 5.19 6.47
CA LYS A 43 -0.53 5.10 7.59
C LYS A 43 -1.86 4.49 7.15
N ALA A 44 -2.43 4.96 6.04
CA ALA A 44 -3.69 4.44 5.49
C ALA A 44 -3.55 2.97 5.09
N ALA A 45 -2.44 2.61 4.44
CA ALA A 45 -2.16 1.24 4.06
C ALA A 45 -2.06 0.29 5.27
N LEU A 46 -1.45 0.75 6.37
CA LEU A 46 -1.37 -0.03 7.61
C LEU A 46 -2.76 -0.36 8.19
N LEU A 47 -3.72 0.56 8.06
CA LEU A 47 -5.09 0.36 8.54
C LEU A 47 -5.89 -0.64 7.69
N ARG A 48 -5.56 -0.76 6.40
CA ARG A 48 -6.18 -1.72 5.47
C ARG A 48 -5.51 -3.09 5.51
N LEU A 49 -4.27 -3.15 6.00
CA LEU A 49 -3.50 -4.39 6.04
C LEU A 49 -4.19 -5.40 6.96
N ARG A 50 -4.53 -6.58 6.43
CA ARG A 50 -5.16 -7.66 7.17
C ARG A 50 -4.08 -8.64 7.64
N PRO A 51 -3.67 -8.62 8.93
CA PRO A 51 -2.67 -9.55 9.43
C PRO A 51 -3.20 -10.99 9.34
N GLY A 52 -2.57 -11.83 8.51
CA GLY A 52 -2.87 -13.25 8.40
C GLY A 52 -3.26 -13.76 7.01
N LEU A 53 -3.41 -12.88 6.02
CA LEU A 53 -3.68 -13.33 4.64
C LEU A 53 -2.37 -13.83 4.00
N LYS A 54 -2.17 -15.15 4.00
CA LYS A 54 -1.13 -15.81 3.21
C LYS A 54 -1.58 -15.81 1.76
N ILE A 55 -1.06 -14.88 0.96
CA ILE A 55 -1.18 -14.82 -0.50
C ILE A 55 -0.28 -15.89 -1.10
#